data_AF-A0A535AHQ2-F1
#
_entry.id   AF-A0A535AHQ2-F1
#
_cell.length_a   1.000
_cell.length_b   1.000
_cell.length_c   1.000
_cell.angle_alpha   90.00
_cell.angle_beta   90.00
_cell.angle_gamma   90.00
#
_symmetry.space_group_name_H-M   'P 1'
#
loop_
_entity.id
_entity.type
_entity.pdbx_description
1 polymer ?
#
loop_
_entity_poly.entity_id
_entity_poly.type
_entity_poly.pdbx_seq_one_letter_code
_entity_poly.pdbx_strand_id
1 'polypeptide(L)'
;MRSADGVPLGELMSFMSGLYFRGKLAYARAFARPPRRTDGALVITPGAGLRPADEPVTLDAVRRIAAVRVDAANPAFRAPLESDACALVGRLGHRGQVVLLGSIASTKYTDVLRTALGRRLFFPADFVGRGDKSRGGLLLRCVAEGRELDYVPVDGAVRHGPRPPRLAPLAR
;
A
#
# COMPACT_ATOMS: atom_id res chain seq x y z
N MET A 1 -8.20 -3.46 22.01
CA MET A 1 -6.79 -3.47 22.45
C MET A 1 -6.77 -3.27 23.95
N ARG A 2 -6.13 -4.16 24.69
CA ARG A 2 -6.07 -4.11 26.17
C ARG A 2 -4.63 -3.95 26.71
N SER A 3 -3.60 -4.03 25.87
CA SER A 3 -2.21 -3.71 26.23
C SER A 3 -1.87 -2.27 25.86
N ALA A 4 -1.06 -1.61 26.70
CA ALA A 4 -0.50 -0.28 26.46
C ALA A 4 0.53 -0.27 25.31
N ASP A 5 1.14 -1.42 25.01
CA ASP A 5 2.24 -1.54 24.04
C ASP A 5 1.79 -1.45 22.57
N GLY A 6 0.48 -1.42 22.33
CA GLY A 6 -0.10 -1.36 20.99
C GLY A 6 -0.06 -2.71 20.25
N VAL A 7 -0.42 -2.69 18.97
CA VAL A 7 -0.22 -3.82 18.04
C VAL A 7 0.43 -3.30 16.75
N PRO A 8 1.17 -4.12 15.99
CA PRO A 8 1.69 -3.71 14.69
C PRO A 8 0.58 -3.20 13.77
N LEU A 9 0.81 -2.05 13.13
CA LEU A 9 -0.16 -1.41 12.23
C LEU A 9 -0.63 -2.36 11.12
N GLY A 10 0.28 -3.13 10.53
CA GLY A 10 -0.03 -4.10 9.49
C GLY A 10 -0.93 -5.24 9.97
N GLU A 11 -0.79 -5.65 11.23
CA GLU A 11 -1.66 -6.66 11.83
C GLU A 11 -3.07 -6.10 12.07
N LEU A 12 -3.17 -4.89 12.65
CA LEU A 12 -4.44 -4.19 12.82
C LEU A 12 -5.18 -4.03 11.48
N MET A 13 -4.48 -3.57 10.45
CA MET A 13 -5.05 -3.39 9.12
C MET A 13 -5.45 -4.71 8.46
N SER A 14 -4.67 -5.78 8.68
CA SER A 14 -5.02 -7.14 8.24
C SER A 14 -6.28 -7.66 8.93
N PHE A 15 -6.47 -7.35 10.21
CA PHE A 15 -7.68 -7.69 10.94
C PHE A 15 -8.91 -6.95 10.39
N MET A 16 -8.80 -5.63 10.15
CA MET A 16 -9.93 -4.81 9.67
C MET A 16 -10.30 -5.08 8.20
N SER A 17 -9.32 -5.30 7.33
CA SER A 17 -9.51 -5.39 5.88
C SER A 17 -9.44 -6.82 5.33
N GLY A 18 -9.26 -7.81 6.20
CA GLY A 18 -9.20 -9.23 5.87
C GLY A 18 -8.19 -9.56 4.77
N LEU A 19 -8.63 -10.41 3.84
CA LEU A 19 -7.78 -10.96 2.76
C LEU A 19 -7.10 -9.89 1.91
N TYR A 20 -7.76 -8.75 1.71
CA TYR A 20 -7.24 -7.70 0.85
C TYR A 20 -5.94 -7.11 1.41
N PHE A 21 -5.92 -6.69 2.68
CA PHE A 21 -4.72 -6.12 3.28
C PHE A 21 -3.69 -7.20 3.61
N ARG A 22 -4.15 -8.38 4.05
CA ARG A 22 -3.25 -9.52 4.32
C ARG A 22 -2.40 -9.87 3.09
N GLY A 23 -3.00 -9.88 1.89
CA GLY A 23 -2.27 -10.13 0.65
C GLY A 23 -1.22 -9.06 0.35
N LYS A 24 -1.53 -7.78 0.57
CA LYS A 24 -0.56 -6.69 0.38
C LYS A 24 0.63 -6.81 1.32
N LEU A 25 0.35 -7.06 2.61
CA LEU A 25 1.39 -7.14 3.62
C LEU A 25 2.31 -8.35 3.37
N ALA A 26 1.73 -9.52 3.07
CA ALA A 26 2.49 -10.71 2.74
C ALA A 26 3.38 -10.49 1.50
N TYR A 27 2.82 -9.89 0.45
CA TYR A 27 3.55 -9.62 -0.79
C TYR A 27 4.67 -8.59 -0.59
N ALA A 28 4.41 -7.49 0.12
CA ALA A 28 5.44 -6.49 0.42
C ALA A 28 6.59 -7.13 1.23
N ARG A 29 6.29 -7.95 2.23
CA ARG A 29 7.32 -8.65 3.02
C ARG A 29 8.14 -9.65 2.19
N ALA A 30 7.53 -10.29 1.20
CA ALA A 30 8.21 -11.29 0.37
C ALA A 30 9.12 -10.65 -0.70
N PHE A 31 8.70 -9.54 -1.32
CA PHE A 31 9.35 -9.04 -2.53
C PHE A 31 9.98 -7.65 -2.40
N ALA A 32 9.69 -6.88 -1.33
CA ALA A 32 10.28 -5.57 -1.17
C ALA A 32 11.80 -5.66 -0.97
N ARG A 33 12.54 -4.83 -1.71
CA ARG A 33 14.00 -4.69 -1.62
C ARG A 33 14.33 -3.23 -1.25
N PRO A 34 14.02 -2.79 -0.02
CA PRO A 34 14.24 -1.40 0.36
C PRO A 34 15.73 -1.07 0.43
N PRO A 35 16.14 0.17 0.10
CA PRO A 35 17.48 0.65 0.43
C PRO A 35 17.75 0.54 1.93
N ARG A 36 19.04 0.48 2.31
CA ARG A 36 19.44 0.44 3.73
C ARG A 36 18.73 1.55 4.52
N ARG A 37 18.25 1.22 5.72
CA ARG A 37 17.56 2.15 6.63
C ARG A 37 16.22 2.68 6.11
N THR A 38 15.58 1.98 5.19
CA THR A 38 14.20 2.24 4.76
C THR A 38 13.35 0.99 4.97
N ASP A 39 12.12 1.15 5.43
CA ASP A 39 11.18 0.04 5.57
C ASP A 39 10.64 -0.41 4.20
N GLY A 40 10.57 -1.73 3.99
CA GLY A 40 10.08 -2.32 2.74
C GLY A 40 8.55 -2.34 2.61
N ALA A 41 7.83 -2.19 3.72
CA ALA A 41 6.37 -2.19 3.76
C ALA A 41 5.86 -0.96 4.50
N LEU A 42 5.29 -0.01 3.75
CA LEU A 42 4.72 1.23 4.26
C LEU A 42 3.18 1.23 4.08
N VAL A 43 2.49 1.79 5.07
CA VAL A 43 1.03 1.93 5.11
C VAL A 43 0.68 3.40 5.05
N ILE A 44 -0.25 3.76 4.15
CA ILE A 44 -0.85 5.10 4.12
C ILE A 44 -1.78 5.22 5.33
N THR A 45 -1.40 6.09 6.28
CA THR A 45 -2.06 6.25 7.56
C THR A 45 -2.63 7.67 7.67
N PRO A 46 -3.97 7.84 7.66
CA PRO A 46 -4.61 9.14 7.77
C PRO A 46 -4.13 9.94 8.98
N GLY A 47 -3.75 11.20 8.76
CA GLY A 47 -3.19 12.06 9.81
C GLY A 47 -1.71 11.84 10.12
N ALA A 48 -1.08 10.79 9.58
CA ALA A 48 0.29 10.40 9.93
C ALA A 48 1.19 10.02 8.73
N GLY A 49 0.70 10.12 7.48
CA GLY A 49 1.53 9.92 6.29
C GLY A 49 1.83 8.44 5.99
N LEU A 50 3.09 8.11 5.74
CA LEU A 50 3.57 6.76 5.44
C LEU A 50 4.22 6.14 6.67
N ARG A 51 3.59 5.13 7.26
CA ARG A 51 4.08 4.46 8.47
C ARG A 51 4.54 3.03 8.19
N PRO A 52 5.64 2.54 8.78
CA PRO A 52 6.04 1.14 8.67
C PRO A 52 4.93 0.19 9.10
N ALA A 53 4.78 -0.93 8.40
CA ALA A 53 3.76 -1.92 8.74
C ALA A 53 3.98 -2.55 10.12
N ASP A 54 5.22 -2.55 10.62
CA ASP A 54 5.57 -3.11 11.92
C ASP A 54 5.55 -2.08 13.05
N GLU A 55 5.18 -0.82 12.75
CA GLU A 55 5.04 0.22 13.76
C GLU A 55 3.92 -0.11 14.75
N PRO A 56 4.19 -0.13 16.07
CA PRO A 56 3.15 -0.30 17.08
C PRO A 56 2.17 0.88 17.06
N VAL A 57 0.89 0.57 16.93
CA VAL A 57 -0.20 1.55 17.02
C VAL A 57 -1.01 1.31 18.29
N THR A 58 -1.34 2.35 19.04
CA THR A 58 -2.18 2.28 20.24
C THR A 58 -3.64 2.60 19.93
N LEU A 59 -4.56 2.32 20.86
CA LEU A 59 -5.97 2.65 20.68
C LEU A 59 -6.20 4.15 20.40
N ASP A 60 -5.48 5.03 21.09
CA ASP A 60 -5.62 6.48 20.88
C ASP A 60 -5.07 6.91 19.52
N ALA A 61 -3.99 6.28 19.04
CA ALA A 61 -3.54 6.47 17.68
C ALA A 61 -4.60 6.00 16.66
N VAL A 62 -5.24 4.85 16.87
CA VAL A 62 -6.36 4.38 16.02
C VAL A 62 -7.51 5.39 16.00
N ARG A 63 -7.89 5.95 17.15
CA ARG A 63 -8.93 6.99 17.22
C ARG A 63 -8.57 8.24 16.41
N ARG A 64 -7.32 8.71 16.52
CA ARG A 64 -6.83 9.85 15.72
C ARG A 64 -6.85 9.54 14.23
N ILE A 65 -6.41 8.35 13.83
CA ILE A 65 -6.45 7.90 12.43
C ILE A 65 -7.89 7.90 11.91
N ALA A 66 -8.83 7.32 12.67
CA ALA A 66 -10.23 7.23 12.29
C ALA A 66 -10.92 8.61 12.15
N ALA A 67 -10.44 9.63 12.86
CA ALA A 67 -10.96 10.98 12.77
C ALA A 67 -10.56 11.73 11.48
N VAL A 68 -9.55 11.25 10.74
CA VAL A 68 -9.05 11.90 9.54
C VAL A 68 -9.67 11.30 8.29
N ARG A 69 -10.46 12.11 7.58
CA ARG A 69 -11.07 11.72 6.30
C ARG A 69 -10.02 11.54 5.21
N VAL A 70 -10.04 10.38 4.54
CA VAL A 70 -9.17 10.06 3.40
C VAL A 70 -9.65 10.80 2.15
N ASP A 71 -9.03 11.94 1.87
CA ASP A 71 -9.31 12.77 0.69
C ASP A 71 -8.10 13.66 0.38
N ALA A 72 -7.75 13.78 -0.91
CA ALA A 72 -6.68 14.63 -1.40
C ALA A 72 -6.89 16.12 -1.12
N ALA A 73 -8.14 16.56 -0.93
CA ALA A 73 -8.49 17.93 -0.54
C ALA A 73 -8.46 18.17 0.97
N ASN A 74 -8.33 17.12 1.80
CA ASN A 74 -8.21 17.27 3.26
C ASN A 74 -6.74 17.51 3.64
N PRO A 75 -6.34 18.70 4.13
CA PRO A 75 -4.96 19.00 4.47
C PRO A 75 -4.39 18.07 5.54
N ALA A 76 -5.21 17.66 6.52
CA ALA A 76 -4.80 16.73 7.59
C ALA A 76 -4.45 15.33 7.06
N PHE A 77 -4.98 14.95 5.89
CA PHE A 77 -4.60 13.73 5.20
C PHE A 77 -3.44 13.97 4.23
N ARG A 78 -3.57 15.01 3.40
CA ARG A 78 -2.66 15.31 2.29
C ARG A 78 -1.25 15.67 2.77
N ALA A 79 -1.11 16.63 3.68
CA ALA A 79 0.19 17.21 4.01
C ALA A 79 1.19 16.18 4.60
N PRO A 80 0.79 15.31 5.56
CA PRO A 80 1.69 14.25 6.05
C PRO A 80 2.09 13.26 4.94
N LEU A 81 1.14 12.89 4.08
CA LEU A 81 1.40 11.94 2.98
C LEU A 81 2.36 12.52 1.94
N GLU A 82 2.22 13.80 1.58
CA GLU A 82 3.13 14.47 0.65
C GLU A 82 4.52 14.60 1.23
N SER A 83 4.63 15.02 2.50
CA SER A 83 5.91 15.16 3.19
C SER A 83 6.69 13.85 3.20
N ASP A 84 6.05 12.75 3.59
CA ASP A 84 6.71 11.44 3.64
C ASP A 84 7.04 10.88 2.26
N ALA A 85 6.18 11.12 1.26
CA ALA A 85 6.45 10.72 -0.11
C ALA A 85 7.66 11.46 -0.69
N CYS A 86 7.80 12.77 -0.42
CA CYS A 86 8.98 13.55 -0.78
C CYS A 86 10.24 13.05 -0.03
N ALA A 87 10.12 12.74 1.27
CA ALA A 87 11.24 12.17 2.03
C ALA A 87 11.66 10.79 1.50
N LEU A 88 10.70 9.99 1.02
CA LEU A 88 10.99 8.69 0.41
C LEU A 88 11.79 8.85 -0.89
N VAL A 89 11.50 9.84 -1.73
CA VAL A 89 12.29 10.16 -2.94
C VAL A 89 13.78 10.30 -2.62
N GLY A 90 14.12 11.02 -1.54
CA GLY A 90 15.51 11.21 -1.12
C GLY A 90 16.20 9.92 -0.67
N ARG A 91 15.44 8.94 -0.17
CA ARG A 91 15.96 7.66 0.36
C ARG A 91 16.07 6.54 -0.68
N LEU A 92 15.28 6.60 -1.75
CA LEU A 92 15.21 5.56 -2.79
C LEU A 92 16.48 5.44 -3.65
N GLY A 93 17.35 6.45 -3.63
CA GLY A 93 18.47 6.55 -4.56
C GLY A 93 18.00 6.74 -6.01
N HIS A 94 18.93 6.56 -6.96
CA HIS A 94 18.73 6.90 -8.37
C HIS A 94 17.87 5.88 -9.14
N ARG A 95 17.79 4.63 -8.68
CA ARG A 95 17.01 3.53 -9.32
C ARG A 95 15.85 3.01 -8.48
N GLY A 96 15.65 3.51 -7.26
CA GLY A 96 14.61 3.01 -6.37
C GLY A 96 13.20 3.35 -6.88
N GLN A 97 12.29 2.40 -6.70
CA GLN A 97 10.90 2.48 -7.11
C GLN A 97 9.99 2.25 -5.90
N VAL A 98 8.80 2.84 -5.92
CA VAL A 98 7.74 2.61 -4.94
C VAL A 98 6.60 1.90 -5.64
N VAL A 99 6.18 0.76 -5.08
CA VAL A 99 5.08 -0.03 -5.64
C VAL A 99 3.83 0.16 -4.79
N LEU A 100 2.80 0.76 -5.37
CA LEU A 100 1.50 0.97 -4.75
C LEU A 100 0.67 -0.32 -4.84
N LEU A 101 0.54 -1.02 -3.71
CA LEU A 101 -0.34 -2.19 -3.57
C LEU A 101 -1.79 -1.81 -3.20
N GLY A 102 -2.15 -0.53 -3.30
CA GLY A 102 -3.49 0.02 -3.01
C GLY A 102 -4.45 0.01 -4.20
N SER A 103 -5.63 0.62 -4.04
CA SER A 103 -6.50 0.95 -5.19
C SER A 103 -5.82 1.97 -6.11
N ILE A 104 -5.62 1.61 -7.38
CA ILE A 104 -4.97 2.47 -8.39
C ILE A 104 -5.96 3.43 -9.05
N ALA A 105 -7.24 3.05 -9.06
CA ALA A 105 -8.34 3.83 -9.63
C ALA A 105 -8.75 5.02 -8.76
N SER A 106 -8.32 5.05 -7.48
CA SER A 106 -8.66 6.14 -6.58
C SER A 106 -7.73 7.34 -6.78
N THR A 107 -8.29 8.53 -6.90
CA THR A 107 -7.54 9.80 -6.89
C THR A 107 -7.15 10.24 -5.47
N LYS A 108 -7.81 9.70 -4.43
CA LYS A 108 -7.70 10.15 -3.03
C LYS A 108 -6.28 10.21 -2.50
N TYR A 109 -5.41 9.29 -2.92
CA TYR A 109 -3.99 9.26 -2.54
C TYR A 109 -3.07 9.06 -3.74
N THR A 110 -3.55 8.49 -4.85
CA THR A 110 -2.71 8.24 -6.02
C THR A 110 -2.19 9.55 -6.61
N ASP A 111 -3.02 10.60 -6.65
CA ASP A 111 -2.59 11.89 -7.18
C ASP A 111 -1.56 12.56 -6.26
N VAL A 112 -1.77 12.46 -4.95
CA VAL A 112 -0.85 12.95 -3.92
C VAL A 112 0.53 12.28 -4.06
N LEU A 113 0.54 10.95 -4.13
CA LEU A 113 1.76 10.16 -4.30
C LEU A 113 2.43 10.44 -5.65
N ARG A 114 1.65 10.58 -6.73
CA ARG A 114 2.18 10.85 -8.07
C ARG A 114 2.88 12.20 -8.14
N THR A 115 2.34 13.23 -7.51
CA THR A 115 2.98 14.56 -7.46
C THR A 115 4.37 14.49 -6.83
N ALA A 116 4.55 13.71 -5.76
CA ALA A 116 5.84 13.57 -5.08
C ALA A 116 6.79 12.59 -5.77
N LEU A 117 6.30 11.40 -6.15
CA LEU A 117 7.14 10.29 -6.63
C LEU A 117 7.32 10.27 -8.15
N GLY A 118 6.42 10.90 -8.91
CA GLY A 118 6.46 10.95 -10.37
C GLY A 118 6.64 9.57 -11.01
N ARG A 119 7.64 9.47 -11.89
CA ARG A 119 8.01 8.24 -12.62
C ARG A 119 8.53 7.10 -11.73
N ARG A 120 8.73 7.33 -10.42
CA ARG A 120 9.14 6.30 -9.45
C ARG A 120 7.96 5.60 -8.77
N LEU A 121 6.72 6.01 -9.06
CA LEU A 121 5.52 5.35 -8.56
C LEU A 121 5.02 4.30 -9.56
N PHE A 122 4.98 3.05 -9.11
CA PHE A 122 4.58 1.89 -9.89
C PHE A 122 3.40 1.16 -9.24
N PHE A 123 2.76 0.26 -9.98
CA PHE A 123 1.77 -0.67 -9.46
C PHE A 123 1.79 -1.98 -10.27
N PRO A 124 1.28 -3.11 -9.72
CA PRO A 124 1.19 -4.35 -10.49
C PRO A 124 0.19 -4.24 -11.64
N ALA A 125 0.63 -4.52 -12.88
CA ALA A 125 -0.22 -4.42 -14.07
C ALA A 125 -1.51 -5.26 -13.93
N ASP A 126 -1.42 -6.43 -13.30
CA ASP A 126 -2.53 -7.32 -13.02
C ASP A 126 -3.62 -6.73 -12.11
N PHE A 127 -3.43 -5.55 -11.51
CA PHE A 127 -4.46 -4.91 -10.69
C PHE A 127 -5.57 -4.29 -11.51
N VAL A 128 -5.34 -3.98 -12.80
CA VAL A 128 -6.34 -3.34 -13.66
C VAL A 128 -7.60 -4.21 -13.73
N GLY A 129 -8.75 -3.60 -13.46
CA GLY A 129 -10.05 -4.28 -13.47
C GLY A 129 -10.30 -5.23 -12.29
N ARG A 130 -9.35 -5.43 -11.36
CA ARG A 130 -9.53 -6.31 -10.18
C ARG A 130 -10.04 -5.56 -8.96
N GLY A 131 -11.12 -6.09 -8.37
CA GLY A 131 -11.59 -5.66 -7.05
C GLY A 131 -10.67 -6.10 -5.90
N ASP A 132 -10.86 -5.50 -4.72
CA ASP A 132 -10.01 -5.66 -3.53
C ASP A 132 -9.70 -7.11 -3.15
N LYS A 133 -10.73 -7.95 -2.97
CA LYS A 133 -10.54 -9.37 -2.60
C LYS A 133 -9.78 -10.16 -3.68
N SER A 134 -10.03 -9.86 -4.95
CA SER A 134 -9.34 -10.51 -6.09
C SER A 134 -7.85 -10.17 -6.09
N ARG A 135 -7.50 -8.92 -5.79
CA ARG A 135 -6.10 -8.49 -5.66
C ARG A 135 -5.42 -9.13 -4.46
N GLY A 136 -6.08 -9.15 -3.30
CA GLY A 136 -5.56 -9.83 -2.11
C GLY A 136 -5.26 -11.32 -2.36
N GLY A 137 -6.18 -12.02 -3.02
CA GLY A 137 -5.98 -13.43 -3.39
C GLY A 137 -4.86 -13.65 -4.41
N LEU A 138 -4.73 -12.77 -5.41
CA LEU A 138 -3.65 -12.82 -6.39
C LEU A 138 -2.29 -12.70 -5.70
N LEU A 139 -2.14 -11.68 -4.84
CA LEU A 139 -0.89 -11.41 -4.13
C LEU A 139 -0.47 -12.60 -3.25
N LEU A 140 -1.40 -13.24 -2.55
CA LEU A 140 -1.09 -14.41 -1.73
C LEU A 140 -0.61 -15.62 -2.56
N ARG A 141 -1.15 -15.80 -3.77
CA ARG A 141 -0.70 -16.87 -4.67
C ARG A 141 0.68 -16.60 -5.22
N CYS A 142 0.93 -15.36 -5.64
CA CYS A 142 2.26 -14.91 -6.03
C CYS A 142 3.30 -15.19 -4.92
N VAL A 143 2.96 -14.90 -3.66
CA VAL A 143 3.82 -15.24 -2.52
C VAL A 143 4.02 -16.74 -2.39
N ALA A 144 2.95 -17.55 -2.45
CA ALA A 144 3.03 -19.01 -2.36
C ALA A 144 3.85 -19.64 -3.50
N GLU A 145 3.81 -19.05 -4.69
CA GLU A 145 4.54 -19.46 -5.90
C GLU A 145 5.97 -18.87 -5.97
N GLY A 146 6.34 -17.96 -5.06
CA GLY A 146 7.61 -17.23 -5.14
C GLY A 146 7.73 -16.32 -6.37
N ARG A 147 6.59 -15.91 -6.95
CA ARG A 147 6.52 -15.15 -8.21
C ARG A 147 6.18 -13.69 -7.98
N GLU A 148 7.13 -12.81 -8.24
CA GLU A 148 6.91 -11.36 -8.27
C GLU A 148 6.08 -10.97 -9.51
N LEU A 149 5.17 -10.01 -9.36
CA LEU A 149 4.35 -9.45 -10.44
C LEU A 149 5.12 -8.40 -11.25
N ASP A 150 4.73 -8.25 -12.52
CA ASP A 150 5.22 -7.15 -13.36
C ASP A 150 4.62 -5.82 -12.93
N TYR A 151 5.49 -4.82 -12.78
CA TYR A 151 5.12 -3.47 -12.39
C TYR A 151 5.16 -2.52 -13.58
N VAL A 152 4.15 -1.66 -13.66
CA VAL A 152 4.06 -0.57 -14.65
C VAL A 152 3.99 0.77 -13.93
N PRO A 153 4.53 1.86 -14.51
CA PRO A 153 4.45 3.17 -13.91
C PRO A 153 2.98 3.60 -13.77
N VAL A 154 2.64 4.31 -12.70
CA VAL A 154 1.31 4.93 -12.55
C VAL A 154 1.12 6.02 -13.60
N ASP A 155 2.20 6.72 -13.93
CA ASP A 155 2.19 7.76 -14.95
C ASP A 155 1.93 7.19 -16.35
N GLY A 156 0.98 7.77 -17.08
CA GLY A 156 0.57 7.31 -18.41
C GLY A 156 -0.19 5.97 -18.47
N ALA A 157 -0.36 5.26 -17.35
CA ALA A 157 -1.02 3.95 -17.36
C ALA A 157 -2.55 4.02 -17.39
N VAL A 158 -3.15 3.06 -18.08
CA VAL A 158 -4.58 2.77 -18.00
C VAL A 158 -4.87 2.09 -16.65
N ARG A 159 -5.60 2.78 -15.77
CA ARG A 159 -5.90 2.32 -14.39
C ARG A 159 -7.30 1.68 -14.26
N HIS A 160 -8.09 1.74 -15.32
CA HIS A 160 -9.42 1.15 -15.43
C HIS A 160 -9.45 0.20 -16.62
N GLY A 161 -10.11 -0.95 -16.49
CA GLY A 161 -10.17 -1.92 -17.58
C GLY A 161 -11.18 -3.02 -17.30
N PRO A 162 -11.39 -3.91 -18.28
CA PRO A 162 -12.31 -5.03 -18.14
C PRO A 162 -11.89 -5.92 -16.98
N ARG A 163 -12.87 -6.51 -16.30
CA ARG A 163 -12.63 -7.40 -15.18
C ARG A 163 -11.91 -8.66 -15.69
N PRO A 164 -10.69 -8.98 -15.21
CA PRO A 164 -9.99 -10.18 -15.65
C PRO A 164 -10.66 -11.46 -15.12
N PRO A 165 -10.31 -12.64 -15.68
CA PRO A 165 -10.86 -13.92 -15.24
C PRO A 165 -10.75 -14.12 -13.73
N ARG A 166 -11.70 -14.88 -13.18
CA ARG A 166 -11.67 -15.26 -11.76
C ARG A 166 -10.42 -16.09 -11.50
N LEU A 167 -9.83 -15.84 -10.35
CA LEU A 167 -8.78 -16.64 -9.79
C LEU A 167 -9.26 -18.10 -9.65
N ALA A 168 -8.54 -19.05 -10.26
CA ALA A 168 -8.85 -20.48 -10.18
C ALA A 168 -8.92 -20.94 -8.70
N PRO A 169 -9.77 -21.91 -8.33
CA PRO A 169 -9.77 -22.46 -6.98
C PRO A 169 -8.38 -22.98 -6.60
N LEU A 170 -7.98 -22.80 -5.34
CA LEU A 170 -6.78 -23.46 -4.83
C LEU A 170 -7.07 -24.96 -4.74
N ALA A 171 -6.13 -25.80 -5.19
CA ALA A 171 -6.17 -27.23 -4.87
C ALA A 171 -6.14 -27.38 -3.35
N ARG A 172 -6.98 -28.26 -2.81
CA ARG A 172 -7.00 -28.59 -1.39
C ARG A 172 -5.80 -29.43 -1.01
#